data_AF-A0A353PJM2-F1
#
_entry.id   AF-A0A353PJM2-F1
#
_cell.length_a   1.000
_cell.length_b   1.000
_cell.length_c   1.000
_cell.angle_alpha   90.00
_cell.angle_beta   90.00
_cell.angle_gamma   90.00
#
_symmetry.space_group_name_H-M   'P 1'
#
loop_
_entity.id
_entity.type
_entity.pdbx_description
1 polymer ?
#
loop_
_entity_poly.entity_id
_entity_poly.type
_entity_poly.pdbx_seq_one_letter_code
_entity_poly.pdbx_strand_id
1 'polypeptide(L)'
;MKKILGFVLMLALFFGLAACGGDEVIPTPVETDDTASFVGVAPITITVGDPFDPLTGITATDTVTGDITAGITVTGAYNINTAGTYTITYKVTGSDGNEVTATRVVTVLTAEGCPINQEKVNGICVPIPAETIVIMHGAPYEVDPFHADFSGTEQLERQQLQTEVEERLNVDIEYRAYPANAPWGPDRVTAIIQSSVAGDHLADIYWSVSDWIQSLAKGDAIVPIDQYLATTGQNIHDSFLEIGSFQEQTYGFGADKLTVDVGLYYNADLVTSLGVDNPTDLFLDGLWTWTRFDQWATQVQTALTAQADDMFALGGMFSSYAESMIPLNGGALINATTQRVAFAQNPALETYAFLNALYTKGLFEPTPQYDAGSPLWQAG
;
A
#
# COMPACT_ATOMS: atom_id res chain seq x y z
N MET A 1 -11.91 -25.50 -70.27
CA MET A 1 -10.91 -25.60 -71.34
C MET A 1 -10.68 -24.20 -71.94
N LYS A 2 -9.40 -23.76 -72.02
CA LYS A 2 -8.80 -22.66 -72.86
C LYS A 2 -9.29 -21.20 -72.60
N LYS A 3 -8.51 -20.33 -71.92
CA LYS A 3 -7.47 -19.34 -72.39
C LYS A 3 -8.02 -18.33 -73.43
N ILE A 4 -7.92 -16.99 -73.25
CA ILE A 4 -6.77 -16.08 -73.53
C ILE A 4 -7.10 -14.67 -72.94
N LEU A 5 -6.30 -14.10 -72.03
CA LEU A 5 -5.33 -12.98 -72.14
C LEU A 5 -5.81 -11.66 -72.81
N GLY A 6 -5.77 -10.55 -72.05
CA GLY A 6 -5.86 -9.17 -72.55
C GLY A 6 -5.51 -8.15 -71.46
N PHE A 7 -4.39 -7.45 -71.64
CA PHE A 7 -3.69 -6.57 -70.70
C PHE A 7 -4.27 -5.15 -70.76
N VAL A 8 -4.65 -4.52 -69.63
CA VAL A 8 -4.81 -3.05 -69.56
C VAL A 8 -4.30 -2.51 -68.20
N LEU A 9 -3.44 -1.52 -68.38
CA LEU A 9 -2.65 -0.67 -67.49
C LEU A 9 -3.46 -0.03 -66.35
N MET A 10 -2.99 -0.19 -65.11
CA MET A 10 -3.53 0.47 -63.92
C MET A 10 -2.67 1.70 -63.60
N LEU A 11 -3.27 2.89 -63.74
CA LEU A 11 -2.69 4.17 -63.37
C LEU A 11 -3.09 4.47 -61.91
N ALA A 12 -2.14 4.37 -60.97
CA ALA A 12 -2.34 4.80 -59.59
C ALA A 12 -1.29 5.87 -59.25
N LEU A 13 -1.77 7.08 -58.97
CA LEU A 13 -0.98 8.22 -58.52
C LEU A 13 -0.30 7.93 -57.18
N PHE A 14 1.02 7.98 -57.14
CA PHE A 14 1.78 8.15 -55.91
C PHE A 14 1.92 9.65 -55.61
N PHE A 15 1.30 10.11 -54.53
CA PHE A 15 1.63 11.39 -53.91
C PHE A 15 2.97 11.25 -53.18
N GLY A 16 3.99 11.96 -53.67
CA GLY A 16 5.25 12.14 -52.97
C GLY A 16 5.08 13.10 -51.80
N LEU A 17 5.22 12.60 -50.58
CA LEU A 17 5.46 13.44 -49.41
C LEU A 17 6.97 13.70 -49.34
N ALA A 18 7.32 14.97 -49.51
CA ALA A 18 8.66 15.49 -49.31
C ALA A 18 9.01 15.39 -47.82
N ALA A 19 10.03 14.60 -47.49
CA ALA A 19 10.67 14.64 -46.19
C ALA A 19 11.48 15.94 -46.09
N CYS A 20 11.02 16.87 -45.26
CA CYS A 20 11.86 17.97 -44.78
C CYS A 20 12.88 17.39 -43.80
N GLY A 21 14.15 17.44 -44.18
CA GLY A 21 15.27 17.19 -43.28
C GLY A 21 15.39 18.34 -42.28
N GLY A 22 14.96 18.08 -41.05
CA GLY A 22 15.51 18.68 -39.86
C GLY A 22 16.05 17.54 -39.02
N ASP A 23 17.36 17.49 -38.81
CA ASP A 23 17.97 16.54 -37.87
C ASP A 23 17.46 16.88 -36.46
N GLU A 24 16.45 16.16 -36.00
CA GLU A 24 16.20 16.02 -34.57
C GLU A 24 17.36 15.21 -34.01
N VAL A 25 18.28 15.92 -33.35
CA VAL A 25 19.26 15.30 -32.47
C VAL A 25 18.48 14.72 -31.29
N ILE A 26 18.13 13.44 -31.39
CA ILE A 26 17.76 12.65 -30.21
C ILE A 26 19.01 12.64 -29.32
N PRO A 27 19.00 13.21 -28.11
CA PRO A 27 20.15 13.07 -27.23
C PRO A 27 20.28 11.58 -26.90
N THR A 28 21.34 10.97 -27.41
CA THR A 28 21.85 9.70 -26.88
C THR A 28 22.03 9.87 -25.36
N PRO A 29 21.58 8.91 -24.53
CA PRO A 29 21.95 8.91 -23.12
C PRO A 29 23.46 9.08 -23.03
N VAL A 30 23.92 10.12 -22.34
CA VAL A 30 25.34 10.28 -22.04
C VAL A 30 25.65 9.16 -21.05
N GLU A 31 26.25 8.06 -21.51
CA GLU A 31 27.02 7.20 -20.60
C GLU A 31 28.14 8.08 -20.07
N THR A 32 27.94 8.64 -18.88
CA THR A 32 29.04 9.18 -18.09
C THR A 32 29.87 7.97 -17.68
N ASP A 33 31.12 7.92 -18.12
CA ASP A 33 32.10 6.97 -17.61
C ASP A 33 32.29 7.30 -16.12
N ASP A 34 31.56 6.59 -15.25
CA ASP A 34 31.58 6.84 -13.81
C ASP A 34 33.00 6.59 -13.29
N THR A 35 33.51 7.51 -12.47
CA THR A 35 34.89 7.38 -11.98
C THR A 35 35.04 6.29 -10.92
N ALA A 36 33.93 5.88 -10.29
CA ALA A 36 33.88 4.87 -9.23
C ALA A 36 33.54 3.45 -9.75
N SER A 37 34.09 2.42 -9.12
CA SER A 37 33.82 1.01 -9.45
C SER A 37 33.97 0.10 -8.23
N PHE A 38 33.29 -1.06 -8.25
CA PHE A 38 33.33 -2.07 -7.20
C PHE A 38 34.16 -3.30 -7.60
N VAL A 39 34.82 -3.91 -6.61
CA VAL A 39 35.45 -5.22 -6.72
C VAL A 39 34.95 -6.12 -5.58
N GLY A 40 34.82 -7.43 -5.85
CA GLY A 40 34.45 -8.42 -4.83
C GLY A 40 32.95 -8.78 -4.77
N VAL A 41 32.12 -8.23 -5.64
CA VAL A 41 30.66 -8.42 -5.65
C VAL A 41 30.20 -9.78 -6.23
N ALA A 42 31.11 -10.73 -6.38
CA ALA A 42 30.76 -12.07 -6.85
C ALA A 42 29.82 -12.77 -5.84
N PRO A 43 28.87 -13.60 -6.34
CA PRO A 43 27.98 -14.37 -5.47
C PRO A 43 28.76 -15.24 -4.48
N ILE A 44 28.18 -15.43 -3.31
CA ILE A 44 28.75 -16.31 -2.28
C ILE A 44 27.71 -17.27 -1.72
N THR A 45 28.23 -18.34 -1.13
CA THR A 45 27.44 -19.36 -0.47
C THR A 45 27.95 -19.56 0.94
N ILE A 46 27.03 -19.51 1.90
CA ILE A 46 27.28 -19.78 3.32
C ILE A 46 26.26 -20.81 3.82
N THR A 47 26.50 -21.41 4.98
CA THR A 47 25.52 -22.26 5.66
C THR A 47 24.83 -21.47 6.76
N VAL A 48 23.58 -21.83 7.11
CA VAL A 48 22.86 -21.20 8.22
C VAL A 48 23.71 -21.09 9.48
N GLY A 49 23.77 -19.89 10.05
CA GLY A 49 24.52 -19.58 11.26
C GLY A 49 26.00 -19.25 11.03
N ASP A 50 26.52 -19.36 9.81
CA ASP A 50 27.89 -18.93 9.50
C ASP A 50 28.03 -17.41 9.72
N PRO A 51 29.14 -16.94 10.33
CA PRO A 51 29.39 -15.52 10.48
C PRO A 51 29.55 -14.89 9.10
N PHE A 52 28.83 -13.81 8.85
CA PHE A 52 28.85 -13.10 7.58
C PHE A 52 28.87 -11.59 7.82
N ASP A 53 29.86 -10.94 7.22
CA ASP A 53 29.97 -9.49 7.14
C ASP A 53 29.83 -9.07 5.66
N PRO A 54 28.82 -8.25 5.32
CA PRO A 54 28.54 -7.86 3.94
C PRO A 54 29.68 -7.08 3.28
N LEU A 55 30.58 -6.46 4.04
CA LEU A 55 31.74 -5.72 3.51
C LEU A 55 32.99 -6.60 3.32
N THR A 56 32.98 -7.83 3.84
CA THR A 56 34.14 -8.72 3.70
C THR A 56 34.43 -9.02 2.23
N GLY A 57 35.62 -8.60 1.79
CA GLY A 57 36.11 -8.78 0.43
C GLY A 57 35.57 -7.78 -0.59
N ILE A 58 34.79 -6.79 -0.16
CA ILE A 58 34.26 -5.72 -1.03
C ILE A 58 35.19 -4.51 -0.95
N THR A 59 35.57 -3.98 -2.11
CA THR A 59 36.27 -2.70 -2.21
C THR A 59 35.63 -1.81 -3.26
N ALA A 60 35.78 -0.50 -3.10
CA ALA A 60 35.37 0.49 -4.09
C ALA A 60 36.55 1.41 -4.41
N THR A 61 36.79 1.65 -5.70
CA THR A 61 37.89 2.49 -6.17
C THR A 61 37.40 3.53 -7.15
N ASP A 62 37.90 4.74 -7.00
CA ASP A 62 37.68 5.87 -7.87
C ASP A 62 38.96 6.23 -8.63
N THR A 63 38.84 6.49 -9.93
CA THR A 63 39.99 6.73 -10.81
C THR A 63 40.75 8.04 -10.50
N VAL A 64 40.12 8.98 -9.79
CA VAL A 64 40.70 10.30 -9.45
C VAL A 64 41.17 10.36 -7.99
N THR A 65 40.36 9.85 -7.07
CA THR A 65 40.57 9.97 -5.61
C THR A 65 41.14 8.70 -4.97
N GLY A 66 41.16 7.58 -5.69
CA GLY A 66 41.74 6.32 -5.22
C GLY A 66 40.74 5.47 -4.43
N ASP A 67 41.16 4.90 -3.30
CA ASP A 67 40.32 4.00 -2.51
C ASP A 67 39.18 4.77 -1.80
N ILE A 68 37.95 4.43 -2.14
CA ILE A 68 36.71 5.00 -1.59
C ILE A 68 35.89 3.94 -0.85
N THR A 69 36.48 2.79 -0.50
CA THR A 69 35.81 1.66 0.17
C THR A 69 35.10 2.07 1.47
N ALA A 70 35.65 3.03 2.21
CA ALA A 70 35.02 3.54 3.44
C ALA A 70 33.70 4.30 3.19
N GLY A 71 33.43 4.72 1.95
CA GLY A 71 32.19 5.39 1.54
C GLY A 71 31.08 4.44 1.11
N ILE A 72 31.31 3.12 1.11
CA ILE A 72 30.30 2.14 0.72
C ILE A 72 29.14 2.17 1.71
N THR A 73 27.94 2.36 1.18
CA THR A 73 26.69 2.12 1.89
C THR A 73 26.13 0.78 1.45
N VAL A 74 25.63 -0.01 2.41
CA VAL A 74 25.07 -1.34 2.17
C VAL A 74 23.57 -1.29 2.46
N THR A 75 22.77 -1.77 1.53
CA THR A 75 21.32 -1.94 1.67
C THR A 75 20.90 -3.35 1.26
N GLY A 76 19.67 -3.72 1.61
CA GLY A 76 19.13 -5.06 1.40
C GLY A 76 19.03 -5.84 2.71
N ALA A 77 17.88 -6.49 2.92
CA ALA A 77 17.65 -7.33 4.09
C ALA A 77 18.22 -8.73 3.84
N TYR A 78 18.96 -9.27 4.81
CA TYR A 78 19.45 -10.64 4.77
C TYR A 78 19.32 -11.30 6.15
N ASN A 79 19.16 -12.62 6.18
CA ASN A 79 19.12 -13.39 7.41
C ASN A 79 19.99 -14.64 7.30
N ILE A 80 21.13 -14.62 7.99
CA ILE A 80 22.10 -15.73 7.98
C ILE A 80 21.58 -16.99 8.70
N ASN A 81 20.50 -16.87 9.47
CA ASN A 81 19.91 -17.98 10.21
C ASN A 81 18.78 -18.66 9.43
N THR A 82 18.45 -18.17 8.23
CA THR A 82 17.38 -18.71 7.39
C THR A 82 17.93 -19.01 6.01
N ALA A 83 17.81 -20.27 5.59
CA ALA A 83 18.23 -20.67 4.25
C ALA A 83 17.40 -19.96 3.18
N GLY A 84 18.04 -19.60 2.07
CA GLY A 84 17.45 -18.79 1.01
C GLY A 84 18.50 -17.96 0.27
N THR A 85 18.06 -17.21 -0.72
CA THR A 85 18.94 -16.35 -1.53
C THR A 85 18.65 -14.89 -1.24
N TYR A 86 19.66 -14.11 -0.87
CA TYR A 86 19.51 -12.71 -0.50
C TYR A 86 20.31 -11.80 -1.43
N THR A 87 19.73 -10.68 -1.84
CA THR A 87 20.41 -9.68 -2.66
C THR A 87 20.85 -8.51 -1.78
N ILE A 88 22.16 -8.28 -1.74
CA ILE A 88 22.78 -7.14 -1.05
C ILE A 88 23.16 -6.11 -2.10
N THR A 89 22.79 -4.86 -1.86
CA THR A 89 23.12 -3.75 -2.75
C THR A 89 24.17 -2.85 -2.08
N TYR A 90 25.22 -2.55 -2.82
CA TYR A 90 26.28 -1.62 -2.44
C TYR A 90 26.13 -0.34 -3.25
N LYS A 91 26.36 0.79 -2.60
CA LYS A 91 26.31 2.10 -3.23
C LYS A 91 27.45 2.98 -2.76
N VAL A 92 28.11 3.67 -3.68
CA VAL A 92 29.18 4.63 -3.39
C VAL A 92 29.10 5.80 -4.35
N THR A 93 29.51 6.98 -3.91
CA THR A 93 29.56 8.19 -4.75
C THR A 93 31.00 8.44 -5.23
N GLY A 94 31.18 8.57 -6.54
CA GLY A 94 32.46 8.92 -7.16
C GLY A 94 32.83 10.40 -7.00
N SER A 95 34.05 10.72 -7.40
CA SER A 95 34.56 12.10 -7.39
C SER A 95 33.90 13.02 -8.42
N ASP A 96 33.28 12.44 -9.44
CA ASP A 96 32.40 13.09 -10.42
C ASP A 96 31.02 13.46 -9.85
N GLY A 97 30.70 13.00 -8.64
CA GLY A 97 29.41 13.20 -7.98
C GLY A 97 28.34 12.18 -8.39
N ASN A 98 28.67 11.22 -9.26
CA ASN A 98 27.75 10.16 -9.66
C ASN A 98 27.73 9.03 -8.63
N GLU A 99 26.57 8.39 -8.47
CA GLU A 99 26.42 7.24 -7.59
C GLU A 99 26.46 5.94 -8.39
N VAL A 100 27.37 5.05 -8.02
CA VAL A 100 27.49 3.72 -8.62
C VAL A 100 26.89 2.70 -7.67
N THR A 101 26.13 1.75 -8.24
CA THR A 101 25.54 0.63 -7.51
C THR A 101 26.09 -0.70 -8.01
N ALA A 102 26.22 -1.66 -7.10
CA ALA A 102 26.55 -3.03 -7.42
C ALA A 102 25.78 -3.98 -6.51
N THR A 103 25.44 -5.17 -6.99
CA THR A 103 24.71 -6.18 -6.21
C THR A 103 25.54 -7.43 -6.00
N ARG A 104 25.34 -8.08 -4.85
CA ARG A 104 25.90 -9.40 -4.53
C ARG A 104 24.81 -10.32 -4.04
N VAL A 105 24.76 -11.50 -4.63
CA VAL A 105 23.85 -12.57 -4.21
C VAL A 105 24.51 -13.43 -3.14
N VAL A 106 23.83 -13.60 -2.01
CA VAL A 106 24.25 -14.45 -0.89
C VAL A 106 23.28 -15.60 -0.77
N THR A 107 23.74 -16.81 -1.08
CA THR A 107 22.97 -18.04 -0.89
C THR A 107 23.28 -18.63 0.49
N VAL A 108 22.29 -18.69 1.36
CA VAL A 108 22.35 -19.37 2.64
C VAL A 108 21.79 -20.77 2.48
N LEU A 109 22.64 -21.78 2.65
CA LEU A 109 22.26 -23.19 2.62
C LEU A 109 21.66 -23.61 3.96
N THR A 110 20.81 -24.63 3.94
CA THR A 110 20.33 -25.33 5.13
C THR A 110 21.49 -25.89 5.96
N ALA A 111 21.22 -26.27 7.21
CA ALA A 111 22.23 -26.86 8.10
C ALA A 111 22.87 -28.14 7.53
N GLU A 112 22.19 -28.80 6.58
CA GLU A 112 22.67 -30.00 5.90
C GLU A 112 23.53 -29.71 4.67
N GLY A 113 23.66 -28.43 4.30
CA GLY A 113 24.41 -27.95 3.15
C GLY A 113 23.66 -28.01 1.82
N CYS A 114 22.32 -27.96 1.85
CA CYS A 114 21.48 -27.95 0.64
C CYS A 114 20.81 -26.58 0.46
N PRO A 115 20.48 -26.17 -0.79
CA PRO A 115 19.59 -25.05 -1.04
C PRO A 115 18.22 -25.21 -0.37
N ILE A 116 17.49 -24.12 -0.13
CA ILE A 116 16.19 -24.14 0.55
C ILE A 116 15.13 -25.00 -0.16
N ASN A 117 15.23 -25.12 -1.48
CA ASN A 117 14.35 -25.95 -2.31
C ASN A 117 14.83 -27.41 -2.46
N GLN A 118 15.76 -27.86 -1.62
CA GLN A 118 16.31 -29.21 -1.67
C GLN A 118 16.52 -29.80 -0.26
N GLU A 119 16.38 -31.12 -0.16
CA GLU A 119 16.70 -31.89 1.04
C GLU A 119 17.85 -32.87 0.78
N LYS A 120 18.55 -33.31 1.83
CA LYS A 120 19.68 -34.23 1.68
C LYS A 120 19.25 -35.69 1.76
N VAL A 121 19.26 -36.38 0.63
CA VAL A 121 18.97 -37.82 0.55
C VAL A 121 20.23 -38.57 0.13
N ASN A 122 20.72 -39.46 1.00
CA ASN A 122 21.93 -40.26 0.76
C ASN A 122 23.17 -39.41 0.39
N GLY A 123 23.28 -38.21 0.97
CA GLY A 123 24.40 -37.29 0.72
C GLY A 123 24.26 -36.45 -0.55
N ILE A 124 23.14 -36.51 -1.25
CA ILE A 124 22.85 -35.72 -2.46
C ILE A 124 21.66 -34.82 -2.15
N CYS A 125 21.75 -33.54 -2.53
CA CYS A 125 20.62 -32.62 -2.43
C CYS A 125 19.62 -32.93 -3.55
N VAL A 126 18.37 -33.19 -3.19
CA VAL A 126 17.28 -33.51 -4.11
C VAL A 126 16.15 -32.50 -3.98
N PRO A 127 15.49 -32.08 -5.08
CA PRO A 127 14.41 -31.09 -5.02
C PRO A 127 13.25 -31.51 -4.12
N ILE A 128 12.73 -30.56 -3.36
CA ILE A 128 11.47 -30.69 -2.60
C ILE A 128 10.42 -29.75 -3.22
N PRO A 129 9.11 -30.09 -3.11
CA PRO A 129 8.06 -29.17 -3.53
C PRO A 129 8.09 -27.88 -2.69
N ALA A 130 7.59 -26.79 -3.27
CA ALA A 130 7.36 -25.56 -2.55
C ALA A 130 6.20 -25.72 -1.57
N GLU A 131 6.26 -25.01 -0.45
CA GLU A 131 5.14 -24.91 0.49
C GLU A 131 4.17 -23.83 0.00
N THR A 132 2.86 -24.11 0.00
CA THR A 132 1.87 -23.12 -0.41
C THR A 132 1.52 -22.21 0.76
N ILE A 133 1.71 -20.90 0.57
CA ILE A 133 1.27 -19.85 1.48
C ILE A 133 -0.05 -19.28 0.98
N VAL A 134 -1.10 -19.47 1.75
CA VAL A 134 -2.44 -19.01 1.40
C VAL A 134 -2.68 -17.63 2.00
N ILE A 135 -2.99 -16.66 1.13
CA ILE A 135 -3.41 -15.30 1.51
C ILE A 135 -4.89 -15.13 1.18
N MET A 136 -5.71 -14.90 2.19
CA MET A 136 -7.13 -14.62 1.96
C MET A 136 -7.41 -13.13 1.78
N HIS A 137 -8.14 -12.78 0.72
CA HIS A 137 -8.56 -11.41 0.41
C HIS A 137 -10.05 -11.33 0.03
N GLY A 138 -10.68 -10.18 0.26
CA GLY A 138 -12.08 -9.95 -0.14
C GLY A 138 -12.27 -9.91 -1.66
N ALA A 139 -11.23 -9.47 -2.37
CA ALA A 139 -11.17 -9.36 -3.81
C ALA A 139 -9.77 -9.75 -4.30
N PRO A 140 -9.48 -11.05 -4.53
CA PRO A 140 -8.15 -11.49 -4.95
C PRO A 140 -7.65 -10.80 -6.22
N TYR A 141 -8.54 -10.49 -7.17
CA TYR A 141 -8.20 -9.79 -8.41
C TYR A 141 -7.64 -8.37 -8.21
N GLU A 142 -7.78 -7.78 -7.03
CA GLU A 142 -7.17 -6.47 -6.72
C GLU A 142 -5.71 -6.60 -6.24
N VAL A 143 -5.32 -7.77 -5.71
CA VAL A 143 -4.07 -7.94 -4.97
C VAL A 143 -3.15 -9.02 -5.53
N ASP A 144 -3.70 -10.02 -6.23
CA ASP A 144 -2.95 -11.08 -6.89
C ASP A 144 -2.47 -10.60 -8.25
N PRO A 145 -1.17 -10.29 -8.40
CA PRO A 145 -0.67 -9.70 -9.64
C PRO A 145 -0.63 -10.72 -10.80
N PHE A 146 -0.85 -12.01 -10.53
CA PHE A 146 -0.97 -13.07 -11.54
C PHE A 146 -2.43 -13.40 -11.90
N HIS A 147 -3.40 -12.79 -11.21
CA HIS A 147 -4.81 -12.97 -11.54
C HIS A 147 -5.13 -12.50 -12.96
N ALA A 148 -5.93 -13.28 -13.71
CA ALA A 148 -6.24 -12.99 -15.12
C ALA A 148 -6.94 -11.63 -15.30
N ASP A 149 -7.79 -11.26 -14.34
CA ASP A 149 -8.53 -10.00 -14.29
C ASP A 149 -7.92 -8.99 -13.31
N PHE A 150 -6.59 -8.98 -13.12
CA PHE A 150 -5.93 -8.10 -12.16
C PHE A 150 -6.30 -6.62 -12.39
N SER A 151 -6.76 -5.94 -11.33
CA SER A 151 -7.19 -4.53 -11.38
C SER A 151 -6.34 -3.58 -10.53
N GLY A 152 -5.31 -4.09 -9.85
CA GLY A 152 -4.40 -3.27 -9.04
C GLY A 152 -3.38 -2.48 -9.87
N THR A 153 -2.50 -1.75 -9.19
CA THR A 153 -1.41 -0.99 -9.80
C THR A 153 -0.10 -1.78 -9.80
N GLU A 154 0.86 -1.34 -10.64
CA GLU A 154 2.23 -1.88 -10.68
C GLU A 154 2.34 -3.41 -10.87
N GLN A 155 1.46 -3.99 -11.73
CA GLN A 155 1.36 -5.45 -11.90
C GLN A 155 2.72 -6.13 -12.13
N LEU A 156 3.55 -5.63 -13.05
CA LEU A 156 4.84 -6.25 -13.38
C LEU A 156 5.83 -6.21 -12.22
N GLU A 157 5.88 -5.10 -11.48
CA GLU A 157 6.75 -4.97 -10.31
C GLU A 157 6.29 -5.92 -9.19
N ARG A 158 4.97 -6.00 -8.96
CA ARG A 158 4.41 -6.94 -7.98
C ARG A 158 4.68 -8.41 -8.35
N GLN A 159 4.55 -8.77 -9.62
CA GLN A 159 4.92 -10.12 -10.11
C GLN A 159 6.38 -10.42 -9.83
N GLN A 160 7.28 -9.48 -10.14
CA GLN A 160 8.72 -9.66 -9.90
C GLN A 160 9.03 -9.84 -8.41
N LEU A 161 8.47 -9.00 -7.54
CA LEU A 161 8.66 -9.08 -6.10
C LEU A 161 8.09 -10.37 -5.51
N GLN A 162 6.91 -10.80 -5.98
CA GLN A 162 6.32 -12.07 -5.54
C GLN A 162 7.19 -13.26 -5.97
N THR A 163 7.61 -13.33 -7.24
CA THR A 163 8.49 -14.40 -7.73
C THR A 163 9.82 -14.43 -6.97
N GLU A 164 10.42 -13.27 -6.66
CA GLU A 164 11.64 -13.23 -5.85
C GLU A 164 11.42 -13.84 -4.46
N VAL A 165 10.28 -13.60 -3.82
CA VAL A 165 9.94 -14.18 -2.51
C VAL A 165 9.71 -15.69 -2.63
N GLU A 166 8.95 -16.14 -3.63
CA GLU A 166 8.64 -17.55 -3.89
C GLU A 166 9.92 -18.37 -4.10
N GLU A 167 10.83 -17.87 -4.95
CA GLU A 167 12.13 -18.51 -5.20
C GLU A 167 13.04 -18.48 -3.96
N ARG A 168 13.08 -17.34 -3.25
CA ARG A 168 13.96 -17.15 -2.10
C ARG A 168 13.59 -18.04 -0.92
N LEU A 169 12.31 -18.30 -0.72
CA LEU A 169 11.79 -19.05 0.43
C LEU A 169 11.30 -20.46 0.07
N ASN A 170 11.32 -20.84 -1.21
CA ASN A 170 10.74 -22.09 -1.71
C ASN A 170 9.25 -22.24 -1.32
N VAL A 171 8.48 -21.21 -1.65
CA VAL A 171 7.03 -21.16 -1.40
C VAL A 171 6.28 -20.81 -2.68
N ASP A 172 5.02 -21.22 -2.76
CA ASP A 172 4.05 -20.74 -3.76
C ASP A 172 3.02 -19.86 -3.05
N ILE A 173 2.82 -18.62 -3.49
CA ILE A 173 1.83 -17.73 -2.88
C ILE A 173 0.50 -17.87 -3.62
N GLU A 174 -0.55 -18.23 -2.89
CA GLU A 174 -1.90 -18.39 -3.42
C GLU A 174 -2.88 -17.41 -2.78
N TYR A 175 -3.50 -16.56 -3.59
CA TYR A 175 -4.57 -15.68 -3.14
C TYR A 175 -5.93 -16.36 -3.25
N ARG A 176 -6.68 -16.41 -2.15
CA ARG A 176 -8.02 -17.01 -2.10
C ARG A 176 -9.07 -16.01 -1.68
N ALA A 177 -10.24 -16.08 -2.32
CA ALA A 177 -11.41 -15.34 -1.86
C ALA A 177 -11.94 -15.96 -0.57
N TYR A 178 -12.48 -15.12 0.32
CA TYR A 178 -13.23 -15.61 1.48
C TYR A 178 -14.43 -16.46 1.06
N PRO A 179 -14.88 -17.42 1.91
CA PRO A 179 -16.04 -18.25 1.60
C PRO A 179 -17.29 -17.42 1.28
N ALA A 180 -18.08 -17.86 0.31
CA ALA A 180 -19.26 -17.11 -0.15
C ALA A 180 -20.33 -16.87 0.95
N ASN A 181 -20.35 -17.71 1.98
CA ASN A 181 -21.22 -17.58 3.16
C ASN A 181 -20.60 -16.72 4.28
N ALA A 182 -19.36 -16.27 4.14
CA ALA A 182 -18.66 -15.41 5.08
C ALA A 182 -17.79 -14.36 4.34
N PRO A 183 -18.35 -13.61 3.37
CA PRO A 183 -17.55 -12.78 2.49
C PRO A 183 -17.06 -11.50 3.17
N TRP A 184 -17.71 -11.02 4.23
CA TRP A 184 -17.36 -9.78 4.94
C TRP A 184 -17.89 -9.78 6.37
N GLY A 185 -17.39 -8.85 7.20
CA GLY A 185 -18.01 -8.47 8.48
C GLY A 185 -17.95 -9.57 9.56
N PRO A 186 -18.92 -9.58 10.49
CA PRO A 186 -18.94 -10.53 11.60
C PRO A 186 -18.92 -12.01 11.18
N ASP A 187 -19.54 -12.34 10.06
CA ASP A 187 -19.57 -13.71 9.54
C ASP A 187 -18.17 -14.17 9.12
N ARG A 188 -17.40 -13.29 8.45
CA ARG A 188 -15.99 -13.54 8.09
C ARG A 188 -15.15 -13.78 9.33
N VAL A 189 -15.24 -12.90 10.32
CA VAL A 189 -14.49 -13.01 11.58
C VAL A 189 -14.82 -14.30 12.31
N THR A 190 -16.11 -14.65 12.38
CA THR A 190 -16.57 -15.89 13.00
C THR A 190 -16.00 -17.11 12.28
N ALA A 191 -15.98 -17.11 10.94
CA ALA A 191 -15.41 -18.20 10.16
C ALA A 191 -13.90 -18.37 10.42
N ILE A 192 -13.14 -17.27 10.48
CA ILE A 192 -11.70 -17.31 10.78
C ILE A 192 -11.48 -17.91 12.18
N ILE A 193 -12.21 -17.43 13.21
CA ILE A 193 -12.10 -17.95 14.58
C ILE A 193 -12.48 -19.43 14.65
N GLN A 194 -13.59 -19.83 14.02
CA GLN A 194 -14.04 -21.23 14.01
C GLN A 194 -13.02 -22.15 13.33
N SER A 195 -12.38 -21.70 12.26
CA SER A 195 -11.32 -22.44 11.56
C SER A 195 -10.10 -22.66 12.46
N SER A 196 -9.72 -21.65 13.25
CA SER A 196 -8.65 -21.75 14.25
C SER A 196 -8.99 -22.76 15.35
N VAL A 197 -10.20 -22.70 15.90
CA VAL A 197 -10.69 -23.65 16.91
C VAL A 197 -10.71 -25.08 16.38
N ALA A 198 -11.01 -25.26 15.09
CA ALA A 198 -11.00 -26.58 14.45
C ALA A 198 -9.59 -27.11 14.14
N GLY A 199 -8.56 -26.26 14.18
CA GLY A 199 -7.20 -26.58 13.75
C GLY A 199 -7.04 -26.70 12.23
N ASP A 200 -8.02 -26.23 11.47
CA ASP A 200 -8.06 -26.25 10.00
C ASP A 200 -8.19 -24.80 9.52
N HIS A 201 -7.10 -24.05 9.66
CA HIS A 201 -7.05 -22.62 9.37
C HIS A 201 -7.42 -22.35 7.90
N LEU A 202 -8.24 -21.32 7.66
CA LEU A 202 -8.64 -20.96 6.30
C LEU A 202 -7.48 -20.44 5.42
N ALA A 203 -6.47 -19.83 6.03
CA ALA A 203 -5.30 -19.25 5.39
C ALA A 203 -4.14 -19.09 6.38
N ASP A 204 -2.93 -18.87 5.84
CA ASP A 204 -1.74 -18.50 6.60
C ASP A 204 -1.72 -16.99 6.89
N ILE A 205 -2.24 -16.19 5.95
CA ILE A 205 -2.33 -14.73 6.05
C ILE A 205 -3.76 -14.29 5.72
N TYR A 206 -4.32 -13.42 6.56
CA TYR A 206 -5.63 -12.84 6.37
C TYR A 206 -5.53 -11.35 6.08
N TRP A 207 -6.16 -10.89 5.00
CA TRP A 207 -6.51 -9.50 4.87
C TRP A 207 -7.80 -9.20 5.66
N SER A 208 -7.69 -8.27 6.61
CA SER A 208 -8.82 -7.83 7.44
C SER A 208 -8.75 -6.32 7.63
N VAL A 209 -9.85 -5.74 8.10
CA VAL A 209 -9.85 -4.36 8.59
C VAL A 209 -9.52 -4.33 10.08
N SER A 210 -8.93 -3.21 10.53
CA SER A 210 -8.46 -2.96 11.90
C SER A 210 -9.53 -3.20 12.97
N ASP A 211 -10.80 -2.91 12.65
CA ASP A 211 -11.95 -3.10 13.54
C ASP A 211 -12.08 -4.53 14.09
N TRP A 212 -11.61 -5.52 13.33
CA TRP A 212 -11.74 -6.93 13.70
C TRP A 212 -10.53 -7.52 14.42
N ILE A 213 -9.41 -6.79 14.50
CA ILE A 213 -8.16 -7.28 15.11
C ILE A 213 -8.39 -7.73 16.54
N GLN A 214 -9.11 -6.95 17.35
CA GLN A 214 -9.42 -7.33 18.72
C GLN A 214 -10.18 -8.67 18.81
N SER A 215 -11.18 -8.86 17.94
CA SER A 215 -12.02 -10.06 17.96
C SER A 215 -11.24 -11.30 17.52
N LEU A 216 -10.42 -11.15 16.47
CA LEU A 216 -9.54 -12.20 15.97
C LEU A 216 -8.47 -12.58 16.99
N ALA A 217 -7.82 -11.61 17.63
CA ALA A 217 -6.82 -11.83 18.67
C ALA A 217 -7.42 -12.52 19.89
N LYS A 218 -8.57 -12.07 20.39
CA LYS A 218 -9.27 -12.72 21.53
C LYS A 218 -9.77 -14.13 21.20
N GLY A 219 -9.99 -14.42 19.91
CA GLY A 219 -10.39 -15.73 19.43
C GLY A 219 -9.22 -16.66 19.12
N ASP A 220 -7.99 -16.27 19.45
CA ASP A 220 -6.75 -17.00 19.12
C ASP A 220 -6.68 -17.39 17.63
N ALA A 221 -7.19 -16.51 16.76
CA ALA A 221 -7.29 -16.76 15.32
C ALA A 221 -6.18 -16.10 14.49
N ILE A 222 -5.42 -15.20 15.12
CA ILE A 222 -4.24 -14.53 14.58
C ILE A 222 -3.16 -14.47 15.66
N VAL A 223 -1.89 -14.43 15.24
CA VAL A 223 -0.74 -14.41 16.17
C VAL A 223 -0.03 -13.06 16.15
N PRO A 224 0.61 -12.65 17.26
CA PRO A 224 1.44 -11.44 17.27
C PRO A 224 2.64 -11.58 16.32
N ILE A 225 2.98 -10.49 15.65
CA ILE A 225 4.09 -10.40 14.70
C ILE A 225 5.30 -9.65 15.25
N ASP A 226 5.25 -9.19 16.51
CA ASP A 226 6.28 -8.34 17.13
C ASP A 226 7.70 -8.92 17.01
N GLN A 227 7.84 -10.25 17.12
CA GLN A 227 9.12 -10.93 16.97
C GLN A 227 9.78 -10.75 15.59
N TYR A 228 8.98 -10.50 14.55
CA TYR A 228 9.45 -10.31 13.18
C TYR A 228 9.75 -8.84 12.85
N LEU A 229 9.13 -7.90 13.58
CA LEU A 229 9.30 -6.46 13.37
C LEU A 229 10.73 -6.00 13.63
N ALA A 230 11.43 -6.64 14.56
CA ALA A 230 12.82 -6.33 14.88
C ALA A 230 13.81 -6.62 13.75
N THR A 231 13.47 -7.47 12.77
CA THR A 231 14.37 -7.84 11.66
C THR A 231 13.83 -7.47 10.30
N THR A 232 12.57 -7.84 10.00
CA THR A 232 11.99 -7.77 8.65
C THR A 232 10.96 -6.64 8.52
N GLY A 233 10.45 -6.12 9.65
CA GLY A 233 9.43 -5.06 9.67
C GLY A 233 9.93 -3.66 10.00
N GLN A 234 11.25 -3.42 10.10
CA GLN A 234 11.81 -2.13 10.55
C GLN A 234 11.47 -0.95 9.63
N ASN A 235 11.12 -1.21 8.38
CA ASN A 235 10.72 -0.21 7.38
C ASN A 235 9.22 0.13 7.40
N ILE A 236 8.43 -0.58 8.20
CA ILE A 236 7.00 -0.30 8.35
C ILE A 236 6.86 0.89 9.30
N HIS A 237 6.14 1.92 8.87
CA HIS A 237 5.92 3.11 9.68
C HIS A 237 5.01 2.80 10.88
N ASP A 238 5.32 3.34 12.06
CA ASP A 238 4.62 3.03 13.32
C ASP A 238 3.09 3.16 13.23
N SER A 239 2.58 4.18 12.53
CA SER A 239 1.13 4.36 12.33
C SER A 239 0.44 3.19 11.62
N PHE A 240 1.16 2.44 10.79
CA PHE A 240 0.63 1.28 10.07
C PHE A 240 0.62 0.04 10.97
N LEU A 241 1.50 -0.02 11.98
CA LEU A 241 1.50 -1.05 13.02
C LEU A 241 0.44 -0.77 14.09
N GLU A 242 0.23 0.50 14.43
CA GLU A 242 -0.72 0.93 15.46
C GLU A 242 -2.16 0.46 15.16
N ILE A 243 -2.59 0.54 13.90
CA ILE A 243 -3.93 0.09 13.48
C ILE A 243 -4.12 -1.43 13.57
N GLY A 244 -3.03 -2.20 13.56
CA GLY A 244 -3.01 -3.65 13.70
C GLY A 244 -2.71 -4.12 15.13
N SER A 245 -2.67 -3.20 16.11
CA SER A 245 -2.25 -3.48 17.47
C SER A 245 -3.42 -3.67 18.44
N PHE A 246 -3.27 -4.60 19.37
CA PHE A 246 -4.21 -4.83 20.47
C PHE A 246 -3.47 -5.30 21.72
N GLN A 247 -3.77 -4.70 22.89
CA GLN A 247 -3.13 -5.05 24.18
C GLN A 247 -1.59 -5.10 24.13
N GLU A 248 -0.96 -4.04 23.61
CA GLU A 248 0.51 -3.89 23.51
C GLU A 248 1.20 -4.92 22.58
N GLN A 249 0.43 -5.67 21.80
CA GLN A 249 0.92 -6.60 20.78
C GLN A 249 0.46 -6.16 19.39
N THR A 250 1.30 -6.40 18.40
CA THR A 250 1.01 -6.10 17.00
C THR A 250 0.59 -7.38 16.30
N TYR A 251 -0.60 -7.42 15.69
CA TYR A 251 -1.11 -8.62 15.00
C TYR A 251 -1.11 -8.49 13.46
N GLY A 252 -0.85 -7.30 12.96
CA GLY A 252 -0.84 -7.00 11.53
C GLY A 252 -0.40 -5.57 11.26
N PHE A 253 -0.40 -5.18 10.00
CA PHE A 253 -0.05 -3.83 9.57
C PHE A 253 -0.87 -3.41 8.36
N GLY A 254 -1.00 -2.10 8.14
CA GLY A 254 -1.60 -1.56 6.93
C GLY A 254 -0.79 -1.95 5.68
N ALA A 255 -1.43 -2.56 4.69
CA ALA A 255 -0.78 -2.96 3.44
C ALA A 255 -0.63 -1.79 2.45
N ASP A 256 -1.50 -0.79 2.56
CA ASP A 256 -1.52 0.41 1.72
C ASP A 256 -1.33 1.67 2.56
N LYS A 257 -1.03 2.79 1.89
CA LYS A 257 -0.99 4.10 2.54
C LYS A 257 -2.26 4.27 3.36
N LEU A 258 -2.10 4.66 4.63
CA LEU A 258 -3.23 5.07 5.46
C LEU A 258 -3.95 6.21 4.73
N THR A 259 -5.08 5.88 4.13
CA THR A 259 -5.94 6.86 3.50
C THR A 259 -6.77 7.51 4.60
N VAL A 260 -6.95 8.82 4.50
CA VAL A 260 -7.99 9.51 5.26
C VAL A 260 -9.30 9.15 4.57
N ASP A 261 -9.99 8.13 5.08
CA ASP A 261 -11.29 7.68 4.57
C ASP A 261 -12.43 8.58 5.04
N VAL A 262 -12.23 9.36 6.10
CA VAL A 262 -13.21 10.31 6.64
C VAL A 262 -12.75 11.76 6.51
N GLY A 263 -13.56 12.60 5.85
CA GLY A 263 -13.28 14.01 5.68
C GLY A 263 -14.50 14.79 5.20
N LEU A 264 -14.36 16.11 5.10
CA LEU A 264 -15.36 16.94 4.42
C LEU A 264 -15.12 16.89 2.91
N TYR A 265 -15.89 16.06 2.23
CA TYR A 265 -15.93 16.01 0.77
C TYR A 265 -16.98 16.98 0.25
N TYR A 266 -16.63 17.79 -0.75
CA TYR A 266 -17.51 18.83 -1.28
C TYR A 266 -17.34 18.97 -2.80
N ASN A 267 -18.40 19.42 -3.48
CA ASN A 267 -18.36 19.73 -4.90
C ASN A 267 -17.66 21.10 -5.11
N ALA A 268 -16.43 21.08 -5.60
CA ALA A 268 -15.60 22.28 -5.74
C ALA A 268 -16.17 23.27 -6.78
N ASP A 269 -16.74 22.77 -7.88
CA ASP A 269 -17.34 23.60 -8.91
C ASP A 269 -18.61 24.29 -8.40
N LEU A 270 -19.44 23.57 -7.65
CA LEU A 270 -20.63 24.12 -7.00
C LEU A 270 -20.23 25.21 -5.99
N VAL A 271 -19.28 24.93 -5.08
CA VAL A 271 -18.77 25.93 -4.12
C VAL A 271 -18.28 27.19 -4.84
N THR A 272 -17.52 27.02 -5.92
CA THR A 272 -17.03 28.14 -6.75
C THR A 272 -18.19 28.92 -7.37
N SER A 273 -19.19 28.22 -7.92
CA SER A 273 -20.37 28.83 -8.56
C SER A 273 -21.25 29.61 -7.57
N LEU A 274 -21.27 29.20 -6.29
CA LEU A 274 -22.00 29.88 -5.22
C LEU A 274 -21.28 31.16 -4.75
N GLY A 275 -20.02 31.35 -5.13
CA GLY A 275 -19.22 32.52 -4.74
C GLY A 275 -18.89 32.57 -3.25
N VAL A 276 -18.87 31.41 -2.59
CA VAL A 276 -18.43 31.28 -1.19
C VAL A 276 -16.98 30.82 -1.14
N ASP A 277 -16.31 31.04 -0.01
CA ASP A 277 -14.90 30.66 0.14
C ASP A 277 -14.71 29.14 0.02
N ASN A 278 -13.58 28.74 -0.57
CA ASN A 278 -13.22 27.34 -0.72
C ASN A 278 -12.78 26.74 0.65
N PRO A 279 -13.38 25.61 1.10
CA PRO A 279 -13.01 24.96 2.37
C PRO A 279 -11.55 24.52 2.45
N THR A 280 -10.96 24.06 1.35
CA THR A 280 -9.55 23.64 1.31
C THR A 280 -8.63 24.82 1.53
N ASP A 281 -8.89 25.96 0.89
CA ASP A 281 -8.09 27.17 1.08
C ASP A 281 -8.20 27.66 2.54
N LEU A 282 -9.41 27.69 3.09
CA LEU A 282 -9.63 28.04 4.50
C LEU A 282 -8.89 27.10 5.46
N PHE A 283 -8.80 25.82 5.15
CA PHE A 283 -8.06 24.84 5.95
C PHE A 283 -6.55 25.06 5.86
N LEU A 284 -6.01 25.22 4.65
CA LEU A 284 -4.59 25.45 4.40
C LEU A 284 -4.10 26.77 5.00
N ASP A 285 -4.95 27.80 5.02
CA ASP A 285 -4.67 29.09 5.65
C ASP A 285 -4.82 29.07 7.19
N GLY A 286 -5.21 27.94 7.78
CA GLY A 286 -5.41 27.81 9.23
C GLY A 286 -6.65 28.55 9.76
N LEU A 287 -7.59 28.88 8.88
CA LEU A 287 -8.84 29.57 9.21
C LEU A 287 -10.00 28.62 9.52
N TRP A 288 -9.84 27.32 9.25
CA TRP A 288 -10.88 26.30 9.39
C TRP A 288 -11.11 25.89 10.84
N THR A 289 -11.86 26.72 11.55
CA THR A 289 -12.36 26.49 12.92
C THR A 289 -13.82 26.06 12.89
N TRP A 290 -14.37 25.52 13.99
CA TRP A 290 -15.80 25.17 14.05
C TRP A 290 -16.71 26.36 13.84
N THR A 291 -16.34 27.53 14.36
CA THR A 291 -17.06 28.78 14.09
C THR A 291 -17.00 29.14 12.61
N ARG A 292 -15.84 28.95 11.95
CA ARG A 292 -15.72 29.21 10.52
C ARG A 292 -16.53 28.22 9.69
N PHE A 293 -16.51 26.94 10.06
CA PHE A 293 -17.31 25.89 9.42
C PHE A 293 -18.81 26.17 9.51
N ASP A 294 -19.33 26.55 10.68
CA ASP A 294 -20.73 26.95 10.85
C ASP A 294 -21.11 28.15 9.95
N GLN A 295 -20.27 29.19 9.96
CA GLN A 295 -20.47 30.37 9.09
C GLN A 295 -20.49 29.99 7.61
N TRP A 296 -19.53 29.16 7.19
CA TRP A 296 -19.41 28.69 5.82
C TRP A 296 -20.63 27.86 5.41
N ALA A 297 -21.02 26.86 6.22
CA ALA A 297 -22.18 26.01 5.94
C ALA A 297 -23.49 26.84 5.88
N THR A 298 -23.63 27.85 6.73
CA THR A 298 -24.76 28.79 6.69
C THR A 298 -24.77 29.63 5.39
N GLN A 299 -23.61 30.10 4.94
CA GLN A 299 -23.48 30.84 3.68
C GLN A 299 -23.81 29.97 2.47
N VAL A 300 -23.28 28.74 2.44
CA VAL A 300 -23.59 27.73 1.42
C VAL A 300 -25.09 27.48 1.38
N GLN A 301 -25.72 27.19 2.52
CA GLN A 301 -27.16 26.92 2.56
C GLN A 301 -27.97 28.10 2.03
N THR A 302 -27.60 29.33 2.40
CA THR A 302 -28.26 30.55 1.92
C THR A 302 -28.15 30.69 0.40
N ALA A 303 -26.96 30.41 -0.17
CA ALA A 303 -26.74 30.47 -1.60
C ALA A 303 -27.46 29.34 -2.36
N LEU A 304 -27.55 28.14 -1.77
CA LEU A 304 -28.27 27.00 -2.34
C LEU A 304 -29.78 27.23 -2.36
N THR A 305 -30.38 27.75 -1.28
CA THR A 305 -31.81 28.07 -1.22
C THR A 305 -32.21 29.14 -2.25
N ALA A 306 -31.28 29.97 -2.70
CA ALA A 306 -31.54 30.91 -3.81
C ALA A 306 -31.66 30.21 -5.18
N GLN A 307 -31.16 28.98 -5.32
CA GLN A 307 -31.20 28.20 -6.55
C GLN A 307 -32.32 27.14 -6.55
N ALA A 308 -32.46 26.37 -5.46
CA ALA A 308 -33.51 25.36 -5.29
C ALA A 308 -33.77 25.05 -3.81
N ASP A 309 -34.99 24.63 -3.48
CA ASP A 309 -35.43 24.37 -2.11
C ASP A 309 -34.97 23.02 -1.53
N ASP A 310 -34.45 22.11 -2.36
CA ASP A 310 -34.09 20.72 -2.01
C ASP A 310 -32.58 20.46 -1.94
N MET A 311 -31.77 21.53 -1.88
CA MET A 311 -30.33 21.45 -1.73
C MET A 311 -29.88 21.83 -0.32
N PHE A 312 -28.93 21.07 0.22
CA PHE A 312 -28.44 21.22 1.58
C PHE A 312 -26.93 21.43 1.60
N ALA A 313 -26.46 22.25 2.53
CA ALA A 313 -25.03 22.51 2.71
C ALA A 313 -24.28 21.28 3.25
N LEU A 314 -24.94 20.46 4.07
CA LEU A 314 -24.35 19.31 4.75
C LEU A 314 -25.18 18.04 4.47
N GLY A 315 -24.49 16.94 4.26
CA GLY A 315 -25.07 15.60 4.08
C GLY A 315 -24.35 14.56 4.93
N GLY A 316 -24.85 13.32 4.90
CA GLY A 316 -24.28 12.20 5.63
C GLY A 316 -24.77 12.08 7.08
N MET A 317 -24.34 11.02 7.77
CA MET A 317 -24.82 10.71 9.12
C MET A 317 -24.16 11.58 10.21
N PHE A 318 -24.96 12.11 11.14
CA PHE A 318 -24.47 12.85 12.31
C PHE A 318 -23.44 12.08 13.13
N SER A 319 -23.59 10.76 13.23
CA SER A 319 -22.64 9.91 13.96
C SER A 319 -21.24 9.95 13.35
N SER A 320 -21.11 10.05 12.02
CA SER A 320 -19.82 10.13 11.34
C SER A 320 -19.11 11.46 11.62
N TYR A 321 -19.86 12.58 11.67
CA TYR A 321 -19.32 13.86 12.12
C TYR A 321 -18.87 13.78 13.58
N ALA A 322 -19.72 13.23 14.47
CA ALA A 322 -19.39 13.12 15.88
C ALA A 322 -18.15 12.25 16.13
N GLU A 323 -18.03 11.13 15.40
CA GLU A 323 -16.90 10.21 15.50
C GLU A 323 -15.56 10.89 15.21
N SER A 324 -15.52 11.79 14.22
CA SER A 324 -14.32 12.54 13.86
C SER A 324 -14.12 13.78 14.74
N MET A 325 -15.19 14.52 15.04
CA MET A 325 -15.10 15.81 15.71
C MET A 325 -14.84 15.70 17.22
N ILE A 326 -15.26 14.60 17.86
CA ILE A 326 -15.02 14.40 19.31
C ILE A 326 -13.51 14.29 19.61
N PRO A 327 -12.73 13.42 18.92
CA PRO A 327 -11.28 13.41 19.04
C PRO A 327 -10.61 14.76 18.73
N LEU A 328 -11.08 15.45 17.69
CA LEU A 328 -10.55 16.78 17.33
C LEU A 328 -10.81 17.84 18.41
N ASN A 329 -11.86 17.68 19.22
CA ASN A 329 -12.14 18.53 20.39
C ASN A 329 -11.43 18.03 21.68
N GLY A 330 -10.49 17.08 21.57
CA GLY A 330 -9.74 16.53 22.71
C GLY A 330 -10.51 15.50 23.54
N GLY A 331 -11.59 14.92 22.99
CA GLY A 331 -12.30 13.80 23.58
C GLY A 331 -11.83 12.44 23.06
N ALA A 332 -12.43 11.37 23.58
CA ALA A 332 -12.40 10.03 22.99
C ALA A 332 -13.79 9.38 22.99
N LEU A 333 -14.10 8.52 22.01
CA LEU A 333 -15.32 7.69 22.04
C LEU A 333 -15.22 6.53 23.03
N ILE A 334 -14.00 6.03 23.24
CA ILE A 334 -13.67 4.94 24.14
C ILE A 334 -12.52 5.40 25.02
N ASN A 335 -12.63 5.16 26.31
CA ASN A 335 -11.51 5.36 27.22
C ASN A 335 -10.58 4.13 27.14
N ALA A 336 -9.41 4.30 26.55
CA ALA A 336 -8.46 3.20 26.31
C ALA A 336 -8.04 2.47 27.60
N THR A 337 -7.92 3.18 28.72
CA THR A 337 -7.51 2.59 30.02
C THR A 337 -8.60 1.73 30.64
N THR A 338 -9.85 2.19 30.61
CA THR A 338 -10.98 1.51 31.25
C THR A 338 -11.76 0.61 30.30
N GLN A 339 -11.52 0.72 29.00
CA GLN A 339 -12.23 0.02 27.92
C GLN A 339 -13.74 0.25 27.96
N ARG A 340 -14.17 1.45 28.39
CA ARG A 340 -15.57 1.85 28.45
C ARG A 340 -15.87 2.98 27.48
N VAL A 341 -17.11 3.04 27.02
CA VAL A 341 -17.62 4.17 26.23
C VAL A 341 -17.48 5.48 27.01
N ALA A 342 -17.06 6.54 26.31
CA ALA A 342 -16.75 7.86 26.88
C ALA A 342 -17.62 8.97 26.26
N PHE A 343 -18.86 8.65 25.92
CA PHE A 343 -19.76 9.57 25.21
C PHE A 343 -20.22 10.80 26.00
N ALA A 344 -20.06 10.81 27.33
CA ALA A 344 -20.61 11.89 28.19
C ALA A 344 -19.54 12.88 28.71
N GLN A 345 -18.31 12.82 28.19
CA GLN A 345 -17.27 13.80 28.54
C GLN A 345 -17.58 15.18 27.93
N ASN A 346 -17.06 16.25 28.53
CA ASN A 346 -17.32 17.63 28.07
C ASN A 346 -17.04 17.84 26.57
N PRO A 347 -15.87 17.41 26.02
CA PRO A 347 -15.64 17.51 24.58
C PRO A 347 -16.72 16.86 23.70
N ALA A 348 -17.27 15.73 24.13
CA ALA A 348 -18.33 15.04 23.40
C ALA A 348 -19.66 15.79 23.47
N LEU A 349 -20.04 16.26 24.66
CA LEU A 349 -21.26 17.04 24.85
C LEU A 349 -21.24 18.35 24.06
N GLU A 350 -20.09 19.03 24.02
CA GLU A 350 -19.87 20.24 23.20
C GLU A 350 -20.00 19.93 21.70
N THR A 351 -19.42 18.81 21.24
CA THR A 351 -19.56 18.35 19.84
C THR A 351 -21.01 18.09 19.49
N TYR A 352 -21.75 17.36 20.34
CA TYR A 352 -23.17 17.08 20.10
C TYR A 352 -24.01 18.36 20.09
N ALA A 353 -23.72 19.30 20.99
CA ALA A 353 -24.41 20.59 21.01
C ALA A 353 -24.15 21.39 19.72
N PHE A 354 -22.91 21.39 19.23
CA PHE A 354 -22.55 22.02 17.96
C PHE A 354 -23.26 21.38 16.77
N LEU A 355 -23.21 20.05 16.63
CA LEU A 355 -23.89 19.34 15.54
C LEU A 355 -25.41 19.53 15.58
N ASN A 356 -26.01 19.51 16.78
CA ASN A 356 -27.43 19.81 16.96
C ASN A 356 -27.77 21.26 16.58
N ALA A 357 -26.88 22.22 16.82
CA ALA A 357 -27.06 23.60 16.38
C ALA A 357 -27.06 23.71 14.84
N LEU A 358 -26.16 23.01 14.14
CA LEU A 358 -26.16 22.96 12.67
C LEU A 358 -27.43 22.29 12.12
N TYR A 359 -27.87 21.19 12.75
CA TYR A 359 -29.09 20.49 12.36
C TYR A 359 -30.34 21.38 12.53
N THR A 360 -30.48 22.02 13.69
CA THR A 360 -31.64 22.90 13.97
C THR A 360 -31.67 24.16 13.11
N LYS A 361 -30.53 24.59 12.55
CA LYS A 361 -30.46 25.62 11.51
C LYS A 361 -30.96 25.16 10.13
N GLY A 362 -31.22 23.86 9.95
CA GLY A 362 -31.65 23.28 8.67
C GLY A 362 -30.52 23.16 7.65
N LEU A 363 -29.27 23.07 8.10
CA LEU A 363 -28.11 22.97 7.20
C LEU A 363 -27.89 21.55 6.65
N PHE A 364 -28.49 20.55 7.30
CA PHE A 364 -28.38 19.14 6.93
C PHE A 364 -29.57 18.67 6.11
N GLU A 365 -29.32 17.73 5.21
CA GLU A 365 -30.39 16.96 4.58
C GLU A 365 -31.30 16.28 5.63
N PRO A 366 -32.62 16.21 5.39
CA PRO A 366 -33.58 15.71 6.38
C PRO A 366 -33.50 14.19 6.59
N THR A 367 -32.96 13.45 5.62
CA THR A 367 -32.84 11.98 5.65
C THR A 367 -31.39 11.56 5.39
N PRO A 368 -30.50 11.69 6.40
CA PRO A 368 -29.09 11.37 6.24
C PRO A 368 -28.90 9.90 5.86
N GLN A 369 -28.06 9.64 4.86
CA GLN A 369 -27.65 8.28 4.47
C GLN A 369 -26.14 8.12 4.67
N TYR A 370 -25.70 6.86 4.86
CA TYR A 370 -24.29 6.50 5.03
C TYR A 370 -23.42 6.87 3.81
N ASP A 371 -24.04 6.96 2.62
CA ASP A 371 -23.34 7.03 1.32
C ASP A 371 -24.01 7.99 0.31
N ALA A 372 -24.89 8.90 0.78
CA ALA A 372 -25.55 9.86 -0.10
C ALA A 372 -24.72 11.14 -0.24
N GLY A 373 -23.89 11.16 -1.29
CA GLY A 373 -23.94 12.34 -2.14
C GLY A 373 -25.27 12.36 -2.90
N SER A 374 -25.85 13.53 -3.16
CA SER A 374 -26.92 13.60 -4.16
C SER A 374 -26.41 13.02 -5.50
N PRO A 375 -27.28 12.59 -6.44
CA PRO A 375 -26.83 12.16 -7.76
C PRO A 375 -25.95 13.21 -8.47
N LEU A 376 -26.09 14.50 -8.14
CA LEU A 376 -25.22 15.58 -8.59
C LEU A 376 -23.83 15.54 -7.92
N TRP A 377 -23.75 15.14 -6.65
CA TRP A 377 -22.48 14.93 -5.95
C TRP A 377 -21.74 13.70 -6.46
N GLN A 378 -22.45 12.62 -6.79
CA GLN A 378 -21.84 11.42 -7.39
C GLN A 378 -21.45 11.62 -8.87
N ALA A 379 -22.06 12.57 -9.57
CA ALA A 379 -21.79 12.84 -10.98
C ALA A 379 -20.58 13.77 -11.22
N GLY A 380 -19.98 14.34 -10.16
CA GLY A 380 -18.94 15.37 -10.26
C GLY A 380 -19.53 16.76 -10.25
#